data_AF-A0A7C8HUI0-F1
#
_entry.id   AF-A0A7C8HUI0-F1
#
_cell.length_a   1.000
_cell.length_b   1.000
_cell.length_c   1.000
_cell.angle_alpha   90.00
_cell.angle_beta   90.00
_cell.angle_gamma   90.00
#
_symmetry.space_group_name_H-M   'P 1'
#
loop_
_entity.id
_entity.type
_entity.pdbx_description
1 polymer ?
#
loop_
_entity_poly.entity_id
_entity_poly.type
_entity_poly.pdbx_seq_one_letter_code
_entity_poly.pdbx_strand_id
1 'polypeptide(L)'
;MFAKRWRTICALVFALICIILNWQWGVGIMFLLWAIRDIADGESRFVEVIKRSEELILYILVIFMQLFFALFFLVVDFSKNDFLLWFL
;
A
#
# COMPACT_ATOMS: atom_id res chain seq x y z
N MET A 1 13.87 -9.07 -19.50
CA MET A 1 13.65 -7.82 -18.73
C MET A 1 12.47 -7.92 -17.75
N PHE A 2 11.34 -8.55 -18.12
CA PHE A 2 10.19 -8.79 -17.23
C PHE A 2 10.45 -9.69 -16.01
N ALA A 3 11.34 -10.70 -16.15
CA ALA A 3 11.61 -11.67 -15.08
C ALA A 3 12.19 -11.06 -13.78
N LYS A 4 12.89 -9.91 -13.83
CA LYS A 4 13.44 -9.26 -12.63
C LYS A 4 12.39 -8.45 -11.83
N ARG A 5 11.28 -8.06 -12.46
CA ARG A 5 10.22 -7.23 -11.86
C ARG A 5 8.92 -8.00 -11.62
N TRP A 6 8.98 -9.34 -11.58
CA TRP A 6 7.81 -10.20 -11.39
C TRP A 6 7.01 -9.84 -10.13
N ARG A 7 7.67 -9.46 -9.03
CA ARG A 7 7.02 -8.98 -7.80
C ARG A 7 6.12 -7.77 -8.03
N THR A 8 6.58 -6.81 -8.83
CA THR A 8 5.80 -5.62 -9.21
C THR A 8 4.63 -6.01 -10.10
N ILE A 9 4.84 -6.92 -11.05
CA ILE A 9 3.78 -7.40 -11.95
C ILE A 9 2.69 -8.12 -11.14
N CYS A 10 3.06 -9.00 -10.21
CA CYS A 10 2.13 -9.67 -9.31
C CYS A 10 1.35 -8.68 -8.43
N ALA A 11 2.02 -7.68 -7.86
CA ALA A 11 1.37 -6.65 -7.07
C ALA A 11 0.35 -5.83 -7.90
N LEU A 12 0.68 -5.49 -9.15
CA LEU A 12 -0.22 -4.77 -10.05
C LEU A 12 -1.44 -5.62 -10.44
N VAL A 13 -1.22 -6.89 -10.79
CA VAL A 13 -2.31 -7.83 -11.10
C VAL A 13 -3.21 -8.02 -9.87
N PHE A 14 -2.62 -8.17 -8.69
CA PHE A 14 -3.37 -8.30 -7.44
C PHE A 14 -4.19 -7.05 -7.12
N ALA A 15 -3.64 -5.85 -7.30
CA ALA A 15 -4.39 -4.60 -7.16
C ALA A 15 -5.61 -4.56 -8.09
N LEU A 16 -5.43 -4.95 -9.36
CA LEU A 16 -6.50 -4.98 -10.34
C LEU A 16 -7.62 -5.95 -9.93
N ILE A 17 -7.26 -7.14 -9.45
CA ILE A 17 -8.21 -8.13 -8.92
C ILE A 17 -8.96 -7.56 -7.72
N CYS A 18 -8.26 -6.86 -6.82
CA CYS A 18 -8.90 -6.25 -5.66
C CYS A 18 -9.95 -5.20 -6.05
N ILE A 19 -9.69 -4.41 -7.10
CA ILE A 19 -10.66 -3.43 -7.61
C ILE A 19 -11.86 -4.15 -8.24
N ILE A 20 -11.62 -5.12 -9.14
CA ILE A 20 -12.69 -5.83 -9.88
C ILE A 20 -13.59 -6.62 -8.93
N LEU A 21 -13.01 -7.28 -7.92
CA LEU A 21 -13.74 -8.11 -6.96
C LEU A 21 -14.20 -7.37 -5.71
N ASN A 22 -13.94 -6.06 -5.62
CA ASN A 22 -14.27 -5.26 -4.45
C ASN A 22 -13.59 -5.79 -3.16
N TRP A 23 -12.35 -6.26 -3.26
CA TRP A 23 -11.56 -6.76 -2.13
C TRP A 23 -10.80 -5.64 -1.44
N GLN A 24 -11.54 -4.95 -0.59
CA GLN A 24 -11.11 -3.83 0.25
C GLN A 24 -9.97 -4.26 1.18
N TRP A 25 -10.15 -5.41 1.83
CA TRP A 25 -9.12 -6.05 2.65
C TRP A 25 -7.83 -6.32 1.87
N GLY A 26 -7.93 -6.62 0.57
CA GLY A 26 -6.77 -6.85 -0.30
C GLY A 26 -5.92 -5.60 -0.48
N VAL A 27 -6.55 -4.43 -0.58
CA VAL A 27 -5.86 -3.12 -0.58
C VAL A 27 -5.15 -2.88 0.75
N GLY A 28 -5.78 -3.24 1.87
CA GLY A 28 -5.16 -3.17 3.20
C GLY A 28 -3.89 -4.03 3.31
N ILE A 29 -3.92 -5.26 2.79
CA ILE A 29 -2.72 -6.13 2.73
C ILE A 29 -1.62 -5.50 1.87
N MET A 30 -1.96 -4.86 0.76
CA MET A 30 -0.97 -4.19 -0.08
C MET A 30 -0.26 -3.05 0.65
N PHE A 31 -1.00 -2.21 1.39
CA PHE A 31 -0.39 -1.16 2.22
C PHE A 31 0.50 -1.74 3.31
N LEU A 32 0.10 -2.87 3.92
CA LEU A 32 0.90 -3.54 4.93
C LEU A 32 2.22 -4.07 4.36
N LEU A 33 2.17 -4.75 3.21
CA LEU A 33 3.36 -5.24 2.51
C LEU A 33 4.27 -4.10 2.08
N TRP A 34 3.69 -2.97 1.68
CA TRP A 34 4.44 -1.78 1.34
C TRP A 34 5.15 -1.18 2.56
N ALA A 35 4.44 -0.99 3.68
CA ALA A 35 5.03 -0.49 4.92
C ALA A 35 6.17 -1.38 5.42
N ILE A 36 5.99 -2.71 5.38
CA ILE A 36 7.05 -3.67 5.73
C ILE A 36 8.29 -3.47 4.85
N ARG A 37 8.09 -3.24 3.54
CA ARG A 37 9.21 -3.05 2.63
C ARG A 37 9.92 -1.73 2.86
N ASP A 38 9.19 -0.64 3.05
CA ASP A 38 9.77 0.68 3.35
C ASP A 38 10.55 0.64 4.69
N ILE A 39 10.05 -0.11 5.68
CA ILE A 39 10.77 -0.35 6.95
C ILE A 39 12.06 -1.15 6.74
N ALA A 40 12.01 -2.20 5.90
CA ALA A 40 13.17 -3.05 5.62
C ALA A 40 14.25 -2.31 4.79
N ASP A 41 13.83 -1.50 3.82
CA ASP A 41 14.73 -0.74 2.95
C ASP A 41 15.27 0.53 3.65
N GLY A 42 14.58 1.03 4.70
CA GLY A 42 14.96 2.25 5.42
C GLY A 42 14.74 3.54 4.63
N GLU A 43 14.08 3.42 3.47
CA GLU A 43 13.63 4.51 2.62
C GLU A 43 12.18 4.27 2.20
N SER A 44 11.39 5.33 2.12
CA SER A 44 10.04 5.28 1.57
C SER A 44 9.97 6.06 0.27
N ARG A 45 9.22 5.54 -0.71
CA ARG A 45 8.98 6.21 -2.00
C ARG A 45 7.53 6.61 -2.10
N PHE A 46 7.13 7.63 -1.33
CA PHE A 46 5.75 8.09 -1.31
C PHE A 46 5.44 8.96 -2.54
N VAL A 47 6.02 10.16 -2.60
CA VAL A 47 6.06 11.03 -3.79
C VAL A 47 7.51 11.21 -4.22
N GLU A 48 8.37 11.48 -3.25
CA GLU A 48 9.82 11.47 -3.36
C GLU A 48 10.43 10.37 -2.48
N VAL A 49 11.75 10.19 -2.62
CA VAL A 49 12.49 9.23 -1.80
C VAL A 49 12.81 9.88 -0.47
N ILE A 50 12.22 9.34 0.60
CA ILE A 50 12.38 9.82 1.97
C ILE A 50 13.23 8.80 2.71
N LYS A 51 14.47 9.17 3.03
CA LYS A 51 15.39 8.30 3.79
C LYS A 51 15.25 8.55 5.28
N ARG A 52 15.19 7.47 6.06
CA ARG A 52 15.17 7.53 7.53
C ARG A 52 16.35 8.32 8.11
N SER A 53 17.51 8.29 7.46
CA SER A 53 18.74 8.96 7.91
C SER A 53 18.74 10.47 7.70
N GLU A 54 17.94 10.98 6.74
CA GLU A 54 17.91 12.40 6.37
C GLU A 54 16.72 13.09 7.04
N GLU A 55 15.52 12.49 6.94
CA GLU A 55 14.27 13.10 7.40
C GLU A 55 13.44 12.13 8.24
N LEU A 56 13.89 11.87 9.47
CA LEU A 56 13.28 10.87 10.36
C LEU A 56 11.79 11.13 10.62
N ILE A 57 11.39 12.39 10.83
CA ILE A 57 9.99 12.74 11.13
C ILE A 57 9.10 12.43 9.95
N LEU A 58 9.50 12.85 8.74
CA LEU A 58 8.74 12.62 7.52
C LEU A 58 8.65 11.12 7.21
N TYR A 59 9.75 10.39 7.37
CA TYR A 59 9.78 8.94 7.24
C TYR A 59 8.77 8.26 8.19
N ILE A 60 8.75 8.63 9.47
CA ILE A 60 7.81 8.06 10.44
C ILE A 60 6.36 8.38 10.08
N LEU A 61 6.07 9.61 9.63
CA LEU A 61 4.73 10.00 9.21
C LEU A 61 4.22 9.15 8.05
N VAL A 62 5.08 8.89 7.06
CA VAL A 62 4.71 8.04 5.92
C VAL A 62 4.43 6.61 6.36
N ILE A 63 5.30 6.01 7.18
CA ILE A 63 5.07 4.66 7.70
C ILE A 63 3.79 4.59 8.53
N PHE A 64 3.55 5.59 9.39
CA PHE A 64 2.34 5.65 10.20
C PHE A 64 1.07 5.75 9.32
N MET A 65 1.10 6.59 8.29
CA MET A 65 0.00 6.73 7.33
C MET A 65 -0.25 5.43 6.57
N GLN A 66 0.80 4.74 6.11
CA GLN A 66 0.67 3.43 5.45
C GLN A 66 0.07 2.38 6.39
N LEU A 67 0.51 2.31 7.65
CA LEU A 67 -0.05 1.40 8.65
C LEU A 67 -1.51 1.74 8.99
N PHE A 68 -1.83 3.03 9.08
CA PHE A 68 -3.18 3.50 9.30
C PHE A 68 -4.10 3.04 8.16
N PHE A 69 -3.72 3.24 6.89
CA PHE A 69 -4.50 2.77 5.76
C PHE A 69 -4.60 1.24 5.71
N ALA A 70 -3.50 0.54 5.99
CA ALA A 70 -3.51 -0.92 6.05
C ALA A 70 -4.57 -1.42 7.05
N LEU A 71 -4.55 -0.89 8.27
CA LEU A 71 -5.52 -1.26 9.30
C LEU A 71 -6.95 -0.81 8.94
N PHE A 72 -7.10 0.39 8.42
CA PHE A 72 -8.40 0.93 8.02
C PHE A 72 -9.08 0.04 6.98
N PHE A 73 -8.38 -0.34 5.91
CA PHE A 73 -8.93 -1.23 4.87
C PHE A 73 -9.07 -2.69 5.31
N LEU A 74 -8.34 -3.14 6.33
CA LEU A 74 -8.48 -4.49 6.88
C LEU A 74 -9.67 -4.64 7.84
N VAL A 75 -10.01 -3.56 8.56
CA VAL A 75 -11.01 -3.59 9.63
C VAL A 75 -12.35 -3.06 9.16
N VAL A 76 -12.36 -2.02 8.31
CA VAL A 76 -13.60 -1.43 7.83
C VAL A 76 -14.20 -2.33 6.75
N ASP A 77 -15.39 -2.85 7.05
CA ASP A 77 -16.23 -3.52 6.07
C ASP A 77 -17.04 -2.44 5.33
N PHE A 78 -16.56 -2.01 4.17
CA PHE A 78 -17.36 -1.14 3.33
C PHE A 78 -18.43 -1.98 2.62
N SER A 79 -19.64 -1.47 2.55
CA SER A 79 -20.65 -2.01 1.64
C SER A 79 -20.07 -2.08 0.22
N LYS A 80 -20.38 -3.14 -0.53
CA LYS A 80 -19.85 -3.36 -1.89
C LYS A 80 -20.05 -2.16 -2.83
N ASN A 81 -21.05 -1.31 -2.59
CA ASN A 81 -21.28 -0.13 -3.43
C ASN A 81 -20.36 1.06 -3.08
N ASP A 82 -19.83 1.13 -1.85
CA ASP A 82 -19.10 2.29 -1.35
C ASP A 82 -17.61 2.24 -1.71
N PHE A 83 -17.05 1.05 -1.89
CA PHE A 83 -15.64 0.89 -2.21
C PHE A 83 -15.27 1.35 -3.62
N LEU A 84 -16.12 1.09 -4.63
CA LEU A 84 -15.86 1.57 -5.99
C LEU A 84 -15.94 3.10 -6.08
N LEU A 85 -16.78 3.72 -5.25
CA LEU A 85 -16.87 5.19 -5.14
C LEU A 85 -15.60 5.82 -4.56
N TRP A 86 -14.74 5.06 -3.88
CA TRP A 86 -13.44 5.53 -3.40
C TRP A 86 -12.39 5.65 -4.51
N PHE A 87 -12.62 5.01 -5.68
CA PHE A 87 -11.71 5.04 -6.83
C PHE A 87 -12.23 5.88 -8.02
N LEU A 88 -13.46 6.43 -7.93
CA LEU A 88 -14.10 7.29 -8.94
C LEU A 88 -14.11 8.75 -8.47
#